data_AF-A0A8U0U8N4-F1
#
_entry.id   AF-A0A8U0U8N4-F1
#
_cell.length_a   1.000
_cell.length_b   1.000
_cell.length_c   1.000
_cell.angle_alpha   90.00
_cell.angle_beta   90.00
_cell.angle_gamma   90.00
#
_symmetry.space_group_name_H-M   'P 1'
#
loop_
_entity.id
_entity.type
_entity.pdbx_description
1 polymer ?
#
loop_
_entity_poly.entity_id
_entity_poly.type
_entity_poly.pdbx_seq_one_letter_code
_entity_poly.pdbx_strand_id
1 'polypeptide(L)'
;LSAHLYSALSFSTLPHSPSPPPLLPQVRFPSHFSSDLKDLLRNLLQVDLTKRYGNLKNGVNDIKGHKWFATTDWIAVYQRKVEAPFVPKFKGPGDTSNFEEYEEEEIRVSISEQCAKEFTDF
;
A
#
# COMPACT_ATOMS: atom_id res chain seq x y z
N LEU A 1 31.98 36.65 -43.00
CA LEU A 1 30.51 36.54 -43.11
C LEU A 1 30.17 35.05 -43.12
N SER A 2 29.53 34.41 -42.16
CA SER A 2 29.00 34.76 -40.85
C SER A 2 29.07 33.45 -40.04
N ALA A 3 29.71 33.49 -38.87
CA ALA A 3 29.78 32.38 -37.95
C ALA A 3 28.81 32.67 -36.79
N HIS A 4 27.55 32.28 -36.91
CA HIS A 4 26.48 32.42 -35.89
C HIS A 4 25.49 31.28 -36.25
N LEU A 5 25.22 30.24 -35.46
CA LEU A 5 24.73 30.25 -34.08
C LEU A 5 24.96 28.85 -33.45
N TYR A 6 26.03 28.69 -32.69
CA TYR A 6 26.01 27.73 -31.57
C TYR A 6 25.36 28.48 -30.40
N SER A 7 24.07 28.28 -30.18
CA SER A 7 23.41 28.78 -28.98
C SER A 7 23.51 27.71 -27.89
N ALA A 8 24.37 27.99 -26.94
CA ALA A 8 24.52 27.28 -25.69
C ALA A 8 23.21 27.34 -24.90
N LEU A 9 22.58 26.19 -24.69
CA LEU A 9 21.78 25.95 -23.50
C LEU A 9 22.66 25.19 -22.51
N SER A 10 23.67 25.90 -22.00
CA SER A 10 24.33 25.54 -20.76
C SER A 10 23.29 25.61 -19.67
N PHE A 11 22.65 24.48 -19.35
CA PHE A 11 21.94 24.34 -18.08
C PHE A 11 22.99 24.45 -16.99
N SER A 12 23.15 25.68 -16.50
CA SER A 12 23.80 25.98 -15.23
C SER A 12 23.30 24.97 -14.22
N THR A 13 24.23 24.16 -13.71
CA THR A 13 24.04 23.31 -12.55
C THR A 13 23.69 24.23 -11.39
N LEU A 14 22.39 24.47 -11.18
CA LEU A 14 21.90 25.03 -9.93
C LEU A 14 22.36 24.04 -8.84
N PRO A 15 23.04 24.52 -7.78
CA PRO A 15 23.36 23.65 -6.66
C PRO A 15 22.03 23.09 -6.17
N HIS A 16 21.92 21.75 -6.12
CA HIS A 16 20.82 21.05 -5.48
C HIS A 16 20.76 21.51 -4.01
N SER A 17 20.06 22.62 -3.77
CA SER A 17 19.51 22.89 -2.46
C SER A 17 18.64 21.68 -2.14
N PRO A 18 18.89 20.96 -1.04
CA PRO A 18 18.03 19.87 -0.65
C PRO A 18 16.62 20.45 -0.53
N SER A 19 15.70 19.98 -1.36
CA SER A 19 14.29 20.28 -1.19
C SER A 19 13.94 19.97 0.26
N PRO A 20 13.32 20.91 1.01
CA PRO A 20 12.88 20.59 2.36
C PRO A 20 12.05 19.31 2.29
N PRO A 21 12.21 18.37 3.26
CA PRO A 21 11.45 17.14 3.25
C PRO A 21 9.97 17.49 3.08
N PRO A 22 9.22 16.77 2.22
CA PRO A 22 7.82 17.09 1.98
C PRO A 22 7.12 17.16 3.33
N LEU A 23 6.58 18.33 3.66
CA LEU A 23 5.72 18.49 4.82
C LEU A 23 4.55 17.54 4.58
N LEU A 24 4.51 16.45 5.34
CA LEU A 24 3.49 15.43 5.15
C LEU A 24 2.13 16.11 5.22
N PRO A 25 1.26 15.91 4.22
CA PRO A 25 -0.01 16.60 4.15
C PRO A 25 -0.79 16.33 5.43
N GLN A 26 -1.25 17.39 6.11
CA GLN A 26 -2.16 17.25 7.24
C GLN A 26 -3.35 16.39 6.79
N VAL A 27 -3.53 15.25 7.46
CA VAL A 27 -4.60 14.30 7.11
C VAL A 27 -5.94 14.97 7.39
N ARG A 28 -6.70 15.22 6.33
CA ARG A 28 -8.07 15.73 6.41
C ARG A 28 -9.03 14.54 6.39
N PHE A 29 -9.87 14.42 7.41
CA PHE A 29 -10.86 13.36 7.49
C PHE A 29 -12.22 13.82 6.96
N PRO A 30 -12.94 12.97 6.20
CA PRO A 30 -14.32 13.24 5.84
C PRO A 30 -15.23 13.46 7.06
N SER A 31 -16.30 14.24 6.86
CA SER A 31 -17.24 14.56 7.95
C SER A 31 -17.96 13.32 8.48
N HIS A 32 -18.29 12.37 7.61
CA HIS A 32 -19.00 11.12 7.94
C HIS A 32 -18.18 10.10 8.74
N PHE A 33 -16.89 10.34 8.96
CA PHE A 33 -16.08 9.46 9.80
C PHE A 33 -16.44 9.67 11.29
N SER A 34 -16.64 8.57 12.02
CA SER A 34 -16.83 8.61 13.47
C SER A 34 -15.59 9.16 14.18
N SER A 35 -15.77 9.67 15.39
CA SER A 35 -14.66 10.16 16.23
C SER A 35 -13.63 9.06 16.48
N ASP A 36 -14.10 7.84 16.76
CA ASP A 36 -13.23 6.70 17.06
C ASP A 36 -12.43 6.27 15.83
N LEU A 37 -13.04 6.31 14.63
CA LEU A 37 -12.31 6.04 13.39
C LEU A 37 -11.22 7.09 13.14
N LYS A 38 -11.56 8.38 13.31
CA LYS A 38 -10.59 9.48 13.16
C LYS A 38 -9.43 9.34 14.15
N ASP A 39 -9.73 8.95 15.39
CA ASP A 39 -8.70 8.76 16.42
C ASP A 39 -7.76 7.60 16.10
N LEU A 40 -8.32 6.44 15.71
CA LEU A 40 -7.54 5.30 15.25
C LEU A 40 -6.60 5.70 14.09
N LEU A 41 -7.15 6.38 13.08
CA LEU A 41 -6.38 6.79 11.90
C LEU A 41 -5.27 7.79 12.24
N ARG A 42 -5.46 8.71 13.19
CA ARG A 42 -4.38 9.61 13.64
C ARG A 42 -3.23 8.85 14.28
N ASN A 43 -3.55 7.82 15.07
CA ASN A 43 -2.54 7.00 15.74
C ASN A 43 -1.83 6.01 14.80
N LEU A 44 -2.51 5.56 13.74
CA LEU A 44 -1.91 4.72 12.68
C LEU A 44 -1.11 5.53 11.66
N LEU A 45 -1.63 6.67 11.22
CA LEU A 45 -0.98 7.57 10.25
C LEU A 45 -0.05 8.58 10.93
N GLN A 46 0.51 8.19 12.09
CA GLN A 46 1.43 9.02 12.85
C GLN A 46 2.76 9.17 12.11
N VAL A 47 3.24 10.41 11.99
CA VAL A 47 4.51 10.74 11.31
C VAL A 47 5.69 10.19 12.09
N ASP A 48 5.65 10.38 13.41
CA ASP A 48 6.64 9.86 14.34
C ASP A 48 6.42 8.36 14.58
N LEU A 49 7.33 7.52 14.05
CA LEU A 49 7.25 6.06 14.19
C LEU A 49 7.22 5.59 15.64
N THR A 50 7.85 6.33 16.56
CA THR A 50 7.90 5.96 17.99
C THR A 50 6.56 6.13 18.69
N LYS A 51 5.61 6.85 18.06
CA LYS A 51 4.26 7.11 18.56
C LYS A 51 3.19 6.37 17.75
N ARG A 52 3.57 5.65 16.70
CA ARG A 52 2.64 4.96 15.81
C ARG A 52 2.13 3.68 16.49
N TYR A 53 0.81 3.49 16.48
CA TYR A 53 0.20 2.24 16.94
C TYR A 53 0.77 1.04 16.17
N GLY A 54 0.97 -0.07 16.88
CA GLY A 54 1.70 -1.23 16.36
C GLY A 54 3.21 -1.20 16.65
N ASN A 55 3.79 -0.03 16.92
CA ASN A 55 5.21 0.14 17.23
C ASN A 55 5.49 0.60 18.68
N LEU A 56 4.44 0.72 19.50
CA LEU A 56 4.56 1.05 20.93
C LEU A 56 4.83 -0.22 21.74
N LYS A 57 4.98 -0.06 23.07
CA LYS A 57 5.22 -1.16 24.01
C LYS A 57 4.17 -2.28 23.93
N ASN A 58 2.90 -1.96 23.69
CA ASN A 58 1.85 -2.97 23.60
C ASN A 58 1.68 -3.54 22.17
N GLY A 59 2.44 -3.02 21.19
CA GLY A 59 2.44 -3.47 19.81
C GLY A 59 1.04 -3.44 19.18
N VAL A 60 0.62 -4.59 18.65
CA VAL A 60 -0.68 -4.74 17.98
C VAL A 60 -1.88 -4.59 18.94
N ASN A 61 -1.67 -4.74 20.25
CA ASN A 61 -2.77 -4.67 21.21
C ASN A 61 -3.34 -3.25 21.34
N ASP A 62 -2.54 -2.20 21.07
CA ASP A 62 -3.05 -0.83 21.00
C ASP A 62 -4.07 -0.64 19.86
N ILE A 63 -3.92 -1.42 18.78
CA ILE A 63 -4.87 -1.42 17.66
C ILE A 63 -6.09 -2.27 18.02
N LYS A 64 -5.89 -3.51 18.48
CA LYS A 64 -6.99 -4.44 18.80
C LYS A 64 -7.89 -3.95 19.93
N GLY A 65 -7.32 -3.25 20.91
CA GLY A 65 -8.02 -2.69 22.06
C GLY A 65 -8.61 -1.30 21.82
N HIS A 66 -8.43 -0.71 20.64
CA HIS A 66 -8.96 0.62 20.33
C HIS A 66 -10.49 0.62 20.28
N LYS A 67 -11.14 1.71 20.71
CA LYS A 67 -12.61 1.85 20.77
C LYS A 67 -13.31 1.55 19.46
N TRP A 68 -12.69 1.89 18.33
CA TRP A 68 -13.22 1.59 17.00
C TRP A 68 -13.43 0.08 16.75
N PHE A 69 -12.60 -0.76 17.37
CA PHE A 69 -12.70 -2.23 17.32
C PHE A 69 -13.43 -2.84 18.51
N ALA A 70 -14.10 -2.06 19.36
CA ALA A 70 -14.74 -2.57 20.58
C ALA A 70 -15.80 -3.65 20.31
N THR A 71 -16.44 -3.63 19.14
CA THR A 71 -17.43 -4.64 18.71
C THR A 71 -16.81 -5.81 17.95
N THR A 72 -15.49 -5.81 17.72
CA THR A 72 -14.81 -6.83 16.93
C THR A 72 -14.41 -8.01 17.81
N ASP A 73 -15.04 -9.16 17.59
CA ASP A 73 -14.59 -10.43 18.16
C ASP A 73 -13.45 -11.01 17.32
N TRP A 74 -12.21 -10.77 17.76
CA TRP A 74 -11.01 -11.23 17.08
C TRP A 74 -10.91 -12.75 16.97
N ILE A 75 -11.48 -13.50 17.92
CA ILE A 75 -11.45 -14.97 17.90
C ILE A 75 -12.48 -15.49 16.90
N ALA A 76 -13.69 -14.92 16.88
CA ALA A 76 -14.71 -15.28 15.90
C ALA A 76 -14.27 -14.94 14.46
N VAL A 77 -13.61 -13.79 14.26
CA VAL A 77 -13.04 -13.42 12.96
C VAL A 77 -11.97 -14.43 12.53
N TYR A 78 -11.03 -14.78 13.42
CA TYR A 78 -10.00 -15.78 13.13
C TYR A 78 -10.59 -17.16 12.77
N GLN A 79 -11.64 -17.56 13.49
CA GLN A 79 -12.36 -18.82 13.25
C GLN A 79 -13.33 -18.78 12.06
N ARG A 80 -13.41 -17.65 11.33
CA ARG A 80 -14.34 -17.43 10.21
C ARG A 80 -15.81 -17.64 10.59
N LYS A 81 -16.17 -17.26 11.83
CA LYS A 81 -17.54 -17.37 12.38
C LYS A 81 -18.36 -16.09 12.23
N VAL A 82 -17.72 -14.97 11.90
CA VAL A 82 -18.40 -13.71 11.62
C VAL A 82 -18.93 -13.76 10.18
N GLU A 83 -20.21 -13.43 10.01
CA GLU A 83 -20.83 -13.32 8.69
C GLU A 83 -20.20 -12.17 7.90
N ALA A 84 -19.80 -12.45 6.66
CA ALA A 84 -19.20 -11.43 5.81
C ALA A 84 -20.28 -10.44 5.35
N PRO A 85 -20.02 -9.12 5.36
CA PRO A 85 -20.99 -8.12 4.89
C PRO A 85 -21.26 -8.22 3.38
N PHE A 86 -20.37 -8.88 2.63
CA PHE A 86 -20.51 -9.14 1.22
C PHE A 86 -20.01 -10.54 0.89
N VAL A 87 -20.85 -11.30 0.19
CA VAL A 87 -20.50 -12.61 -0.38
C VAL A 87 -20.54 -12.46 -1.90
N PRO A 88 -19.41 -12.60 -2.61
CA PRO A 88 -19.38 -12.47 -4.06
C PRO A 88 -20.22 -13.56 -4.73
N LYS A 89 -20.88 -13.22 -5.83
CA LYS A 89 -21.66 -14.17 -6.62
C LYS A 89 -20.72 -14.92 -7.56
N PHE A 90 -20.82 -16.24 -7.56
CA PHE A 90 -20.11 -17.10 -8.50
C PHE A 90 -20.93 -18.38 -8.75
N LYS A 91 -20.68 -19.02 -9.89
CA LYS A 91 -21.44 -20.16 -10.42
C LYS A 91 -20.79 -21.51 -10.12
N GLY A 92 -19.52 -21.53 -9.73
CA GLY A 92 -18.78 -22.74 -9.39
C GLY A 92 -17.28 -22.52 -9.31
N PRO A 93 -16.50 -23.60 -9.05
CA PRO A 93 -15.05 -23.50 -8.79
C PRO A 93 -14.21 -22.91 -9.94
N GLY A 94 -14.70 -22.99 -11.19
CA GLY A 94 -14.02 -22.43 -12.37
C GLY A 94 -14.61 -21.10 -12.86
N ASP A 95 -15.49 -20.45 -12.08
CA ASP A 95 -16.11 -19.19 -12.51
C ASP A 95 -15.13 -18.02 -12.40
N THR A 96 -14.78 -17.42 -13.55
CA THR A 96 -13.89 -16.27 -13.67
C THR A 96 -14.64 -14.93 -13.81
N SER A 97 -15.97 -14.90 -13.63
CA SER A 97 -16.80 -13.69 -13.87
C SER A 97 -16.53 -12.50 -12.95
N ASN A 98 -15.81 -12.70 -11.83
CA ASN A 98 -15.37 -11.62 -10.95
C ASN A 98 -13.97 -11.08 -11.32
N PHE A 99 -13.37 -11.55 -12.42
CA PHE A 99 -12.08 -11.11 -12.94
C PHE A 99 -12.26 -10.41 -14.28
N GLU A 100 -11.27 -9.59 -14.64
CA GLU A 100 -11.20 -8.97 -15.97
C GLU A 100 -10.69 -9.99 -17.01
N GLU A 101 -11.05 -9.78 -18.27
CA GLU A 101 -10.55 -10.56 -19.40
C GLU A 101 -9.26 -9.93 -19.91
N TYR A 102 -8.20 -10.73 -19.97
CA TYR A 102 -6.87 -10.33 -20.46
C TYR A 102 -6.54 -11.14 -21.72
N GLU A 103 -5.67 -10.60 -22.57
CA GLU A 103 -5.17 -11.33 -23.75
C GLU A 103 -4.39 -12.58 -23.31
N GLU A 104 -4.70 -13.72 -23.93
CA GLU A 104 -4.03 -14.99 -23.61
C GLU A 104 -2.67 -15.05 -24.30
N GLU A 105 -1.60 -15.11 -23.50
CA GLU A 105 -0.23 -15.31 -23.99
C GLU A 105 0.22 -16.77 -23.78
N GLU A 106 0.95 -17.32 -24.76
CA GLU A 106 1.54 -18.66 -24.63
C GLU A 106 2.64 -18.68 -23.55
N ILE A 107 2.55 -19.64 -22.63
CA ILE A 107 3.61 -19.88 -21.64
C ILE A 107 4.83 -20.49 -22.36
N ARG A 108 5.85 -19.66 -22.59
CA ARG A 108 7.10 -20.07 -23.25
C ARG A 108 8.10 -20.61 -22.24
N VAL A 109 8.38 -21.90 -22.30
CA VAL A 109 9.47 -22.53 -21.53
C VAL A 109 10.74 -22.56 -22.38
N SER A 110 11.82 -21.97 -21.85
CA SER A 110 13.13 -22.00 -22.50
C SER A 110 13.69 -23.42 -22.55
N ILE A 111 14.37 -23.76 -23.64
CA ILE A 111 15.08 -25.04 -23.78
C ILE A 111 16.30 -25.11 -22.84
N SER A 112 16.92 -23.96 -22.58
CA SER A 112 18.04 -23.85 -21.64
C SER A 112 17.58 -23.29 -20.30
N GLU A 113 18.23 -23.75 -19.25
CA GLU A 113 18.06 -23.24 -17.90
C GLU A 113 18.42 -21.74 -17.85
N GLN A 114 17.48 -20.93 -17.36
CA GLN A 114 17.64 -19.48 -17.23
C GLN A 114 17.81 -19.14 -15.75
N CYS A 115 18.78 -18.27 -15.45
CA CYS A 115 18.96 -17.69 -14.11
C CYS A 115 19.06 -18.70 -12.96
N ALA A 116 19.62 -19.89 -13.22
CA ALA A 116 19.71 -20.98 -12.25
C ALA A 116 20.39 -20.57 -10.93
N LYS A 117 21.41 -19.70 -11.02
CA LYS A 117 22.19 -19.24 -9.87
C LYS A 117 21.41 -18.25 -9.00
N GLU A 118 20.53 -17.47 -9.63
CA GLU A 118 19.71 -16.46 -8.97
C GLU A 118 18.50 -17.07 -8.26
N PHE A 119 18.02 -18.22 -8.76
CA PHE A 119 16.85 -18.92 -8.22
C PHE A 119 17.21 -20.25 -7.52
N THR A 120 18.43 -20.41 -7.00
CA THR A 120 18.85 -21.67 -6.35
C THR A 120 18.03 -22.05 -5.12
N ASP A 121 17.51 -21.05 -4.41
CA ASP A 121 16.76 -21.22 -3.16
C ASP A 121 15.27 -20.85 -3.30
N PHE A 122 14.78 -20.70 -4.54
CA PHE A 122 13.36 -20.50 -4.81
C PHE A 122 12.59 -21.82 -4.63
#